data_AF-A0A800CZ17-F1
#
_entry.id   AF-A0A800CZ17-F1
#
_cell.length_a   1.000
_cell.length_b   1.000
_cell.length_c   1.000
_cell.angle_alpha   90.00
_cell.angle_beta   90.00
_cell.angle_gamma   90.00
#
_symmetry.space_group_name_H-M   'P 1'
#
loop_
_entity.id
_entity.type
_entity.pdbx_description
1 polymer ?
#
loop_
_entity_poly.entity_id
_entity_poly.type
_entity_poly.pdbx_seq_one_letter_code
_entity_poly.pdbx_strand_id
1 'polypeptide(L)' 'MDEMICYCHNHTAADLEKDVVKHGRSTIMEQIIAESKAGNCNCEKNNPKGR' A
#
# COMPACT_ATOMS: atom_id res chain seq x y z
N MET A 1 1.63 11.47 -12.72
CA MET A 1 2.53 10.78 -11.78
C MET A 1 1.58 10.10 -10.80
N ASP A 2 1.58 8.78 -10.75
CA ASP A 2 0.61 8.06 -9.92
C ASP A 2 0.93 8.27 -8.44
N GLU A 3 -0.11 8.47 -7.62
CA GLU A 3 0.05 8.72 -6.19
C GLU A 3 0.60 7.46 -5.51
N MET A 4 1.71 7.62 -4.78
CA MET A 4 2.25 6.55 -3.94
C MET A 4 1.36 6.35 -2.72
N ILE A 5 0.81 5.14 -2.58
CA ILE A 5 -0.05 4.76 -1.46
C ILE A 5 0.75 4.11 -0.35
N CYS A 6 1.68 3.21 -0.70
CA CYS A 6 2.54 2.55 0.27
C CYS A 6 4.01 2.61 -0.13
N TYR A 7 4.81 3.32 0.67
CA TYR A 7 6.25 3.46 0.46
C TYR A 7 7.05 2.23 0.92
N CYS A 8 6.51 1.42 1.83
CA CYS A 8 7.20 0.19 2.29
C CYS A 8 7.14 -0.93 1.24
N HIS A 9 6.04 -1.00 0.47
CA HIS A 9 5.80 -2.07 -0.50
C HIS A 9 5.70 -1.56 -1.95
N ASN A 10 5.96 -0.27 -2.18
CA ASN A 10 5.97 0.39 -3.48
C ASN A 10 4.66 0.26 -4.28
N HIS A 11 3.51 0.44 -3.62
CA HIS A 11 2.21 0.43 -4.28
C HIS A 11 1.72 1.83 -4.59
N THR A 12 1.21 2.00 -5.81
CA THR A 12 0.58 3.23 -6.31
C THR A 12 -0.94 3.10 -6.34
N ALA A 13 -1.65 4.23 -6.44
CA ALA A 13 -3.09 4.24 -6.62
C ALA A 13 -3.53 3.42 -7.86
N ALA A 14 -2.76 3.51 -8.95
CA ALA A 14 -3.02 2.73 -10.17
C ALA A 14 -2.88 1.21 -9.95
N ASP A 15 -1.97 0.78 -9.07
CA ASP A 15 -1.85 -0.64 -8.72
C ASP A 15 -3.09 -1.14 -7.97
N LEU A 16 -3.59 -0.34 -7.01
CA LEU A 16 -4.81 -0.65 -6.26
C LEU A 16 -6.03 -0.71 -7.19
N GLU A 17 -6.17 0.23 -8.11
CA GLU A 17 -7.27 0.24 -9.08
C GLU A 17 -7.25 -1.01 -9.97
N LYS A 18 -6.08 -1.37 -10.52
CA LYS A 18 -5.91 -2.60 -11.33
C LYS A 18 -6.21 -3.86 -10.53
N ASP A 19 -5.77 -3.89 -9.28
CA ASP A 19 -6.01 -4.99 -8.34
C ASP A 19 -7.51 -5.17 -8.04
N VAL A 20 -8.24 -4.08 -7.78
CA VAL A 20 -9.71 -4.11 -7.62
C VAL A 20 -10.39 -4.61 -8.88
N VAL A 21 -10.01 -4.12 -10.06
CA VAL A 21 -10.61 -4.56 -11.34
C VAL A 21 -10.37 -6.05 -11.56
N LYS A 22 -9.19 -6.56 -11.19
CA LYS A 22 -8.81 -7.96 -11.38
C LYS A 22 -9.45 -8.91 -10.37
N HIS A 23 -9.60 -8.48 -9.11
CA HIS A 23 -9.98 -9.36 -8.01
C HIS A 23 -11.36 -9.06 -7.40
N GLY A 24 -12.02 -7.97 -7.83
CA GLY A 24 -13.30 -7.49 -7.29
C GLY A 24 -13.18 -6.81 -5.91
N ARG A 25 -11.98 -6.78 -5.33
CA ARG A 25 -11.60 -6.13 -4.07
C ARG A 25 -10.09 -5.87 -4.12
N SER A 26 -9.58 -4.95 -3.29
CA SER A 26 -8.14 -4.71 -3.27
C SER A 26 -7.42 -5.70 -2.35
N THR A 27 -6.74 -6.68 -2.94
CA THR A 27 -5.84 -7.60 -2.23
C THR A 27 -4.57 -6.87 -1.74
N ILE A 28 -4.12 -5.85 -2.47
CA ILE A 28 -2.99 -4.99 -2.10
C ILE A 28 -3.29 -4.23 -0.80
N MET A 29 -4.47 -3.63 -0.68
CA MET A 29 -4.86 -2.94 0.56
C MET A 29 -4.94 -3.88 1.76
N GLU A 30 -5.45 -5.09 1.56
CA GLU A 30 -5.47 -6.10 2.62
C GLU A 30 -4.06 -6.50 3.07
N GLN A 31 -3.14 -6.68 2.12
CA GLN A 31 -1.73 -6.94 2.42
C GLN A 31 -1.11 -5.78 3.21
N ILE A 32 -1.28 -4.53 2.77
CA ILE A 32 -0.74 -3.35 3.46
C ILE A 32 -1.25 -3.28 4.91
N ILE A 33 -2.55 -3.53 5.13
CA ILE A 33 -3.14 -3.54 6.47
C ILE A 33 -2.56 -4.67 7.32
N ALA A 34 -2.38 -5.86 6.75
CA ALA A 34 -1.81 -7.01 7.46
C ALA A 34 -0.35 -6.77 7.88
N GLU A 35 0.49 -6.28 6.95
CA GLU A 35 1.91 -5.96 7.22
C GLU A 35 2.06 -4.84 8.25
N SER A 36 1.22 -3.80 8.15
CA SER A 36 1.20 -2.71 9.13
C SER A 36 0.83 -3.22 10.52
N LYS A 37 -0.20 -4.06 10.64
CA LYS A 37 -0.60 -4.68 11.93
C LYS A 37 0.46 -5.63 12.48
N ALA A 38 1.19 -6.31 11.62
CA ALA A 38 2.29 -7.20 12.01
C ALA A 38 3.54 -6.43 12.48
N GLY A 39 3.60 -5.10 12.29
CA GLY A 39 4.77 -4.29 12.62
C GLY A 39 5.92 -4.42 11.61
N ASN A 40 5.62 -4.92 10.40
CA ASN A 40 6.62 -5.13 9.34
C ASN A 40 6.89 -3.87 8.50
N CYS A 41 6.21 -2.76 8.79
CA CYS A 41 6.37 -1.51 8.06
C CYS A 41 7.32 -0.55 8.78
N ASN A 42 8.08 0.22 8.01
CA ASN A 42 8.90 1.33 8.49
C ASN A 42 8.37 2.68 7.97
N CYS A 43 7.07 2.95 8.21
CA CYS A 43 6.37 4.12 7.68
C CYS A 43 7.02 5.44 8.13
N GLU A 44 7.51 5.51 9.38
CA GLU A 44 8.17 6.71 9.93
C GLU A 44 9.40 7.13 9.12
N LYS A 45 10.13 6.15 8.54
CA LYS A 45 11.32 6.41 7.71
C LYS A 45 11.01 6.51 6.23
N ASN A 46 10.12 5.66 5.73
CA ASN A 46 9.90 5.49 4.29
C ASN A 46 8.82 6.44 3.74
N ASN A 47 7.80 6.78 4.52
CA ASN A 47 6.74 7.69 4.09
C ASN A 47 7.18 9.15 4.36
N PRO A 48 7.17 10.05 3.37
CA PRO A 48 7.45 11.47 3.58
C PRO A 48 6.56 12.15 4.63
N LYS A 49 5.38 11.58 4.90
CA LYS A 49 4.45 12.07 5.94
C LYS A 49 4.75 11.49 7.33
N GLY A 50 5.68 10.54 7.43
CA GLY A 50 6.08 9.87 8.68
C GLY A 50 5.01 8.95 9.29
N ARG A 51 3.95 8.63 8.54
CA ARG A 51 2.82 7.79 8.98
C ARG A 51 2.15 7.09 7.82
#